data_AF-A0A967TCG7-F1
#
_entry.id   AF-A0A967TCG7-F1
#
_cell.length_a   1.000
_cell.length_b   1.000
_cell.length_c   1.000
_cell.angle_alpha   90.00
_cell.angle_beta   90.00
_cell.angle_gamma   90.00
#
_symmetry.space_group_name_H-M   'P 1'
#
loop_
_entity.id
_entity.type
_entity.pdbx_description
1 polymer ?
#
loop_
_entity_poly.entity_id
_entity_poly.type
_entity_poly.pdbx_seq_one_letter_code
_entity_poly.pdbx_strand_id
1 'polypeptide(L)'
;GKSSRAEITMQIVRPSWQRSISMKSWSMGEDFSLILITAPARDEGTAFLMRENEIWNWLPNVNRTIKMPPSMMSQSWMGSDFSNNDLVRESSIVTDYTYKLLADSTINGYDCYRIEMTP
;
A
#
# COMPACT_ATOMS: atom_id res chain seq x y z
N GLY A 1 4.07 15.42 5.72
CA GLY A 1 4.50 15.62 7.12
C GLY A 1 5.84 14.92 7.33
N LYS A 2 6.62 15.23 8.37
CA LYS A 2 7.95 14.60 8.57
C LYS A 2 7.85 13.11 8.90
N SER A 3 6.85 12.73 9.66
CA SER A 3 6.54 11.33 9.98
C SER A 3 5.06 11.18 10.29
N SER A 4 4.53 9.97 10.14
CA SER A 4 3.18 9.62 10.53
C SER A 4 3.13 8.22 11.15
N ARG A 5 2.07 7.95 11.92
CA ARG A 5 1.75 6.63 12.44
C ARG A 5 0.24 6.41 12.33
N ALA A 6 -0.16 5.22 11.92
CA ALA A 6 -1.55 4.80 11.87
C ALA A 6 -1.74 3.39 12.43
N GLU A 7 -2.94 3.11 12.96
CA GLU A 7 -3.41 1.76 13.24
C GLU A 7 -4.60 1.51 12.32
N ILE A 8 -4.51 0.44 11.53
CA ILE A 8 -5.40 0.20 10.39
C ILE A 8 -5.97 -1.20 10.53
N THR A 9 -7.27 -1.34 10.26
CA THR A 9 -7.91 -2.64 10.05
C THR A 9 -8.44 -2.71 8.63
N MET A 10 -7.93 -3.66 7.86
CA MET A 10 -8.36 -3.95 6.50
C MET A 10 -9.31 -5.15 6.50
N GLN A 11 -10.43 -5.04 5.81
CA GLN A 11 -11.33 -6.16 5.52
C GLN A 11 -11.16 -6.57 4.07
N ILE A 12 -10.80 -7.82 3.83
CA ILE A 12 -10.69 -8.39 2.49
C ILE A 12 -11.86 -9.33 2.29
N VAL A 13 -12.70 -9.01 1.31
CA VAL A 13 -13.91 -9.77 0.99
C VAL A 13 -13.77 -10.33 -0.43
N ARG A 14 -13.76 -11.65 -0.54
CA ARG A 14 -13.81 -12.40 -1.80
C ARG A 14 -15.13 -13.15 -1.89
N PRO A 15 -15.57 -13.59 -3.08
CA PRO A 15 -16.85 -14.30 -3.23
C PRO A 15 -16.98 -15.54 -2.33
N SER A 16 -15.87 -16.24 -2.04
CA SER A 16 -15.86 -17.48 -1.27
C SER A 16 -15.34 -17.35 0.17
N TRP A 17 -14.75 -16.22 0.54
CA TRP A 17 -14.16 -16.04 1.87
C TRP A 17 -14.01 -14.57 2.26
N GLN A 18 -13.93 -14.30 3.55
CA GLN A 18 -13.59 -12.98 4.09
C GLN A 18 -12.51 -13.10 5.16
N ARG A 19 -11.62 -12.11 5.26
CA ARG A 19 -10.62 -12.05 6.32
C ARG A 19 -10.35 -10.61 6.74
N SER A 20 -10.05 -10.42 8.02
CA SER A 20 -9.63 -9.14 8.59
C SER A 20 -8.15 -9.17 8.91
N ILE A 21 -7.47 -8.07 8.64
CA ILE A 21 -6.05 -7.87 8.95
C ILE A 21 -5.94 -6.56 9.74
N SER A 22 -5.30 -6.60 10.90
CA SER A 22 -4.96 -5.40 11.66
C SER A 22 -3.47 -5.16 11.57
N MET A 23 -3.08 -3.90 11.45
CA MET A 23 -1.70 -3.51 11.23
C MET A 23 -1.41 -2.15 11.87
N LYS A 24 -0.12 -1.93 12.15
CA LYS A 24 0.43 -0.61 12.46
C LYS A 24 1.28 -0.16 11.29
N SER A 25 1.12 1.09 10.89
CA SER A 25 1.91 1.70 9.84
C SER A 25 2.66 2.91 10.39
N TRP A 26 3.89 3.09 9.93
CA TRP A 26 4.70 4.29 10.15
C TRP A 26 5.25 4.74 8.83
N SER A 27 5.22 6.04 8.57
CA SER A 27 5.93 6.64 7.44
C SER A 27 6.84 7.75 7.90
N MET A 28 7.94 7.96 7.18
CA MET A 28 8.87 9.07 7.39
C MET A 28 9.27 9.63 6.02
N GLY A 29 8.81 10.85 5.75
CA GLY A 29 8.87 11.44 4.42
C GLY A 29 8.17 10.56 3.37
N GLU A 30 8.75 10.53 2.17
CA GLU A 30 8.32 9.69 1.05
C GLU A 30 9.22 8.46 0.88
N ASP A 31 10.39 8.45 1.52
CA ASP A 31 11.42 7.42 1.32
C ASP A 31 11.25 6.21 2.24
N PHE A 32 10.61 6.36 3.40
CA PHE A 32 10.55 5.28 4.40
C PHE A 32 9.13 5.00 4.85
N SER A 33 8.77 3.72 4.83
CA SER A 33 7.51 3.23 5.38
C SER A 33 7.71 1.85 6.01
N LEU A 34 7.05 1.60 7.14
CA LEU A 34 7.03 0.31 7.81
C LEU A 34 5.59 -0.05 8.12
N ILE A 35 5.17 -1.24 7.68
CA ILE A 35 3.88 -1.84 8.02
C ILE A 35 4.16 -3.10 8.82
N LEU A 36 3.60 -3.20 10.02
CA LEU A 36 3.66 -4.38 10.88
C LEU A 36 2.26 -4.97 11.04
N ILE A 37 2.09 -6.22 10.66
CA ILE A 37 0.84 -6.95 10.86
C ILE A 37 0.74 -7.37 12.32
N THR A 38 -0.35 -6.97 12.98
CA THR A 38 -0.63 -7.28 14.39
C THR A 38 -1.73 -8.32 14.56
N ALA A 39 -2.54 -8.57 13.53
CA ALA A 39 -3.53 -9.64 13.51
C ALA A 39 -3.87 -10.02 12.05
N PRO A 40 -4.30 -11.26 11.77
CA PRO A 40 -4.56 -12.36 12.72
C PRO A 40 -3.26 -13.08 13.14
N ALA A 41 -3.32 -13.89 14.20
CA ALA A 41 -2.16 -14.61 14.78
C ALA A 41 -1.34 -15.42 13.77
N ARG A 42 -1.97 -15.91 12.69
CA ARG A 42 -1.27 -16.63 11.60
C ARG A 42 -0.24 -15.76 10.88
N ASP A 43 -0.57 -14.47 10.67
CA ASP A 43 0.21 -13.51 9.89
C ASP A 43 0.91 -12.48 10.80
N GLU A 44 0.62 -12.50 12.11
CA GLU A 44 1.17 -11.58 13.12
C GLU A 44 2.70 -11.57 13.11
N GLY A 45 3.26 -10.36 13.21
CA GLY A 45 4.70 -10.14 13.19
C GLY A 45 5.30 -10.06 11.78
N THR A 46 4.53 -10.35 10.72
CA THR A 46 4.94 -10.06 9.34
C THR A 46 5.12 -8.55 9.19
N ALA A 47 6.23 -8.13 8.58
CA ALA A 47 6.51 -6.71 8.41
C ALA A 47 6.98 -6.39 6.98
N PHE A 48 6.51 -5.28 6.45
CA PHE A 48 6.91 -4.74 5.16
C PHE A 48 7.64 -3.42 5.39
N LEU A 49 8.88 -3.33 4.92
CA LEU A 49 9.71 -2.15 5.01
C LEU A 49 9.96 -1.62 3.60
N MET A 50 9.48 -0.41 3.33
CA MET A 50 9.93 0.39 2.20
C MET A 50 11.10 1.25 2.67
N ARG A 51 12.19 1.19 1.91
CA ARG A 51 13.35 2.04 2.05
C ARG A 51 13.75 2.49 0.67
N GLU A 52 13.54 3.77 0.38
CA GLU A 52 13.73 4.39 -0.93
C GLU A 52 13.00 3.53 -1.98
N ASN A 53 13.74 2.98 -2.95
CA ASN A 53 13.18 2.18 -4.04
C ASN A 53 13.12 0.68 -3.75
N GLU A 54 13.39 0.27 -2.51
CA GLU A 54 13.42 -1.14 -2.11
C GLU A 54 12.27 -1.47 -1.16
N ILE A 55 11.62 -2.61 -1.41
CA ILE A 55 10.73 -3.24 -0.44
C ILE A 55 11.37 -4.51 0.10
N TRP A 56 11.35 -4.61 1.41
CA TRP A 56 11.76 -5.78 2.17
C TRP A 56 10.55 -6.34 2.92
N ASN A 57 10.42 -7.66 2.91
CA ASN A 57 9.40 -8.38 3.64
C ASN A 57 10.04 -9.28 4.69
N TRP A 58 9.64 -9.12 5.95
CA TRP A 58 10.03 -9.96 7.08
C TRP A 58 8.93 -10.99 7.35
N LEU A 59 9.33 -12.27 7.35
CA LEU A 59 8.45 -13.40 7.63
C LEU A 59 8.93 -14.10 8.92
N PRO A 60 8.27 -13.87 10.07
CA PRO A 60 8.72 -14.41 11.36
C PRO A 60 8.65 -15.94 11.41
N ASN A 61 7.62 -16.54 10.80
CA ASN A 61 7.37 -17.99 10.81
C ASN A 61 8.52 -18.81 10.20
N VAL A 62 9.33 -18.20 9.33
CA VAL A 62 10.49 -18.84 8.69
C VAL A 62 11.80 -18.12 9.01
N ASN A 63 11.75 -17.10 9.87
CA ASN A 63 12.89 -16.26 10.25
C ASN A 63 13.69 -15.74 9.04
N ARG A 64 12.98 -15.18 8.04
CA ARG A 64 13.61 -14.69 6.79
C ARG A 64 13.19 -13.27 6.46
N THR A 65 14.17 -12.50 5.99
CA THR A 65 13.96 -11.22 5.31
C THR A 65 14.17 -11.43 3.82
N ILE A 66 13.19 -11.02 3.00
CA ILE A 66 13.19 -11.19 1.55
C ILE A 66 13.09 -9.82 0.91
N LYS A 67 14.01 -9.48 0.00
CA LYS A 67 13.85 -8.32 -0.88
C LYS A 67 12.83 -8.67 -1.96
N MET A 68 11.81 -7.84 -2.12
CA MET A 68 10.77 -8.10 -3.13
C MET A 68 11.33 -7.83 -4.54
N PRO A 69 11.33 -8.82 -5.44
CA PRO A 69 11.72 -8.61 -6.81
C PRO A 69 10.63 -7.80 -7.56
N PRO A 70 10.99 -7.06 -8.63
CA PRO A 70 10.03 -6.28 -9.42
C PRO A 70 8.82 -7.09 -9.93
N SER A 71 9.03 -8.37 -10.27
CA SER A 71 7.96 -9.27 -10.72
C SER A 71 6.89 -9.56 -9.66
N MET A 72 7.20 -9.35 -8.37
CA MET A 72 6.24 -9.48 -7.27
C MET A 72 5.49 -8.18 -7.00
N MET A 73 5.92 -7.04 -7.54
CA MET A 73 5.31 -5.74 -7.27
C MET A 73 3.86 -5.66 -7.77
N SER A 74 3.58 -6.25 -8.93
CA SER A 74 2.22 -6.28 -9.51
C SER A 74 1.31 -7.32 -8.87
N GLN A 75 1.81 -8.14 -7.94
CA GLN A 75 1.00 -9.15 -7.26
C GLN A 75 0.15 -8.53 -6.16
N SER A 76 -0.99 -9.17 -5.88
CA SER A 76 -1.87 -8.81 -4.78
C SER A 76 -1.12 -8.86 -3.45
N TRP A 77 -1.20 -7.76 -2.70
CA TRP A 77 -0.69 -7.68 -1.35
C TRP A 77 -1.61 -8.44 -0.42
N MET A 78 -1.10 -9.56 0.11
CA MET A 78 -1.81 -10.36 1.11
C MET A 78 -3.23 -10.80 0.66
N GLY A 79 -3.44 -11.04 -0.63
CA GLY A 79 -4.73 -11.46 -1.18
C GLY A 79 -5.79 -10.34 -1.24
N SER A 80 -5.41 -9.10 -0.94
CA SER A 80 -6.28 -7.92 -1.05
C SER A 80 -6.36 -7.38 -2.48
N ASP A 81 -7.15 -6.34 -2.70
CA ASP A 81 -7.21 -5.63 -3.98
C ASP A 81 -6.04 -4.68 -4.20
N PHE A 82 -5.26 -4.39 -3.15
CA PHE A 82 -4.01 -3.66 -3.28
C PHE A 82 -2.95 -4.56 -3.89
N SER A 83 -2.12 -4.00 -4.76
CA SER A 83 -0.86 -4.61 -5.19
C SER A 83 0.28 -4.23 -4.24
N ASN A 84 1.38 -4.99 -4.27
CA ASN A 84 2.58 -4.59 -3.52
C ASN A 84 3.14 -3.25 -4.01
N ASN A 85 2.88 -2.88 -5.27
CA ASN A 85 3.25 -1.59 -5.84
C ASN A 85 2.48 -0.42 -5.22
N ASP A 86 1.22 -0.65 -4.81
CA ASP A 86 0.40 0.40 -4.19
C ASP A 86 0.91 0.80 -2.81
N LEU A 87 1.69 -0.08 -2.15
CA LEU A 87 2.35 0.24 -0.88
C LEU A 87 3.52 1.22 -1.04
N VAL A 88 4.05 1.36 -2.26
CA VAL A 88 5.19 2.24 -2.58
C VAL A 88 4.73 3.51 -3.29
N ARG A 89 3.68 3.39 -4.11
CA ARG A 89 3.24 4.43 -5.04
C ARG A 89 2.72 5.72 -4.40
N GLU A 90 2.39 5.74 -3.11
CA GLU A 90 1.94 6.99 -2.46
C GLU A 90 3.00 8.11 -2.54
N SER A 91 4.27 7.78 -2.77
CA SER A 91 5.36 8.76 -2.85
C SER A 91 5.43 9.58 -4.15
N SER A 92 4.96 9.06 -5.30
CA SER A 92 5.36 9.63 -6.60
C SER A 92 4.20 10.00 -7.54
N ILE A 93 2.97 10.03 -7.04
CA ILE A 93 1.78 10.37 -7.84
C ILE A 93 1.84 11.77 -8.47
N VAL A 94 2.75 12.64 -8.02
CA VAL A 94 2.98 14.00 -8.54
C VAL A 94 4.10 14.04 -9.60
N THR A 95 5.08 13.16 -9.52
CA THR A 95 6.28 13.18 -10.37
C THR A 95 6.27 12.11 -11.47
N ASP A 96 5.56 11.00 -11.27
CA ASP A 96 5.58 9.85 -12.19
C ASP A 96 4.61 9.95 -13.36
N TYR A 97 3.77 11.00 -13.40
CA TYR A 97 2.69 11.09 -14.39
C TYR A 97 2.71 12.44 -15.11
N THR A 98 2.32 12.40 -16.39
CA THR A 98 1.89 13.60 -17.10
C THR A 98 0.39 13.79 -16.89
N TYR A 99 0.00 15.00 -16.48
CA TYR A 99 -1.39 15.33 -16.15
C TYR A 99 -2.08 16.06 -17.30
N LYS A 100 -3.33 15.69 -17.52
CA LYS A 100 -4.25 16.45 -18.35
C LYS A 100 -5.55 16.67 -17.60
N LEU A 101 -5.90 17.93 -17.38
CA LEU A 101 -7.20 18.28 -16.83
C LEU A 101 -8.28 18.02 -17.91
N LEU A 102 -9.24 17.18 -17.58
CA LEU A 102 -10.43 16.94 -18.37
C LEU A 102 -11.56 17.86 -17.87
N ALA A 103 -12.69 17.85 -18.58
CA ALA A 103 -13.86 18.61 -18.17
C ALA A 103 -14.32 18.21 -16.76
N ASP A 104 -14.72 19.23 -15.99
CA ASP A 104 -15.26 19.11 -14.64
C ASP A 104 -16.49 18.20 -14.64
N SER A 105 -16.72 17.57 -13.49
CA SER A 105 -17.83 16.65 -13.29
C SER A 105 -18.45 16.87 -11.93
N THR A 106 -19.76 16.63 -11.82
CA THR A 106 -20.42 16.59 -10.52
C THR A 106 -20.55 15.14 -10.10
N ILE A 107 -19.92 14.76 -8.98
CA ILE A 107 -19.98 13.40 -8.43
C ILE A 107 -20.61 13.49 -7.04
N ASN A 108 -21.72 12.77 -6.83
CA ASN A 108 -22.49 12.79 -5.59
C ASN A 108 -22.87 14.19 -5.09
N GLY A 109 -23.11 15.13 -6.03
CA GLY A 109 -23.47 16.52 -5.71
C GLY A 109 -22.30 17.46 -5.41
N TYR A 110 -21.05 17.00 -5.54
CA TYR A 110 -19.85 17.81 -5.37
C TYR A 110 -19.19 18.11 -6.72
N ASP A 111 -18.74 19.35 -6.90
CA ASP A 111 -17.90 19.72 -8.04
C ASP A 111 -16.54 19.04 -7.92
N CYS A 112 -16.18 18.27 -8.94
CA CYS A 112 -15.01 17.42 -8.97
C CYS A 112 -14.20 17.66 -10.25
N TYR A 113 -12.88 17.81 -10.10
CA TYR A 113 -11.95 17.84 -11.21
C TYR A 113 -11.62 16.43 -11.67
N ARG A 114 -11.71 16.20 -12.97
CA ARG A 114 -11.29 14.93 -13.57
C ARG A 114 -9.91 15.10 -14.19
N ILE A 115 -8.92 14.39 -13.65
CA ILE A 115 -7.53 14.45 -14.10
C ILE A 115 -7.17 13.12 -14.76
N GLU A 116 -6.74 13.17 -16.01
CA GLU A 116 -6.13 12.05 -16.70
C GLU A 116 -4.64 12.01 -16.37
N MET A 117 -4.15 10.85 -15.94
CA MET A 117 -2.77 10.61 -15.52
C MET A 117 -2.15 9.57 -16.45
N THR A 118 -1.17 9.98 -17.26
CA THR A 118 -0.42 9.08 -18.14
C THR A 118 0.96 8.84 -17.54
N PRO A 119 1.31 7.60 -17.13
CA PRO A 119 2.65 7.27 -16.63
C PRO A 119 3.71 7.39 -17.72
#